data_AF-A0A534XDF3-F1
#
_entry.id   AF-A0A534XDF3-F1
#
_cell.length_a   1.000
_cell.length_b   1.000
_cell.length_c   1.000
_cell.angle_alpha   90.00
_cell.angle_beta   90.00
_cell.angle_gamma   90.00
#
_symmetry.space_group_name_H-M   'P 1'
#
loop_
_entity.id
_entity.type
_entity.pdbx_description
1 polymer ?
#
loop_
_entity_poly.entity_id
_entity_poly.type
_entity_poly.pdbx_seq_one_letter_code
_entity_poly.pdbx_strand_id
1 'polypeptide(L)'
;MLRRLSLALLVLAAALLPGAAAAQAKQTLRLRFPRVDIPAGTSIEACVLIRVPTSTPFDLATWEIRNHGPKVGLGVLHFLVYVYSGEHLGEFTADAGRVVQSRGCLDLGPADRDHRQLFATGAMPRVRGALPPGVALRLAAVPAAPGGPPDGLGVLLDGEWSNRTTHTRRASAVVLLRRARPRTVGRIAQPIFERSAELGLEVPPGTV
;
A
#
# COMPACT_ATOMS: atom_id res chain seq x y z
N MET A 1 -37.34 35.18 -39.73
CA MET A 1 -37.08 33.74 -39.49
C MET A 1 -35.79 33.48 -38.68
N LEU A 2 -35.35 34.39 -37.78
CA LEU A 2 -34.08 34.22 -37.03
C LEU A 2 -34.22 33.98 -35.51
N ARG A 3 -35.43 33.84 -34.97
CA ARG A 3 -35.64 33.74 -33.51
C ARG A 3 -35.78 32.32 -32.95
N ARG A 4 -35.82 31.29 -33.80
CA ARG A 4 -36.05 29.88 -33.38
C ARG A 4 -34.81 29.00 -33.36
N LEU A 5 -33.66 29.47 -33.89
CA LEU A 5 -32.42 28.69 -33.91
C LEU A 5 -31.57 28.83 -32.64
N SER A 6 -31.81 29.85 -31.81
CA SER A 6 -30.99 30.11 -30.62
C SER A 6 -31.31 29.25 -29.41
N LEU A 7 -32.51 28.63 -29.35
CA LEU A 7 -32.89 27.77 -28.23
C LEU A 7 -32.37 26.33 -28.38
N ALA A 8 -32.13 25.87 -29.60
CA ALA A 8 -31.69 24.49 -29.85
C ALA A 8 -30.21 24.26 -29.45
N LEU A 9 -29.36 25.29 -29.49
CA LEU A 9 -27.95 25.18 -29.10
C LEU A 9 -27.73 25.17 -27.58
N LEU A 10 -28.62 25.81 -26.80
CA LEU A 10 -28.49 25.87 -25.34
C LEU A 10 -28.89 24.55 -24.65
N VAL A 11 -29.76 23.75 -25.26
CA VAL A 11 -30.15 22.44 -24.73
C VAL A 11 -29.09 21.38 -25.02
N LEU A 12 -28.36 21.49 -26.14
CA LEU A 12 -27.32 20.53 -26.50
C LEU A 12 -26.02 20.70 -25.68
N ALA A 13 -25.75 21.91 -25.17
CA ALA A 13 -24.58 22.17 -24.32
C ALA A 13 -24.73 21.62 -22.89
N ALA A 14 -25.97 21.41 -22.41
CA ALA A 14 -26.22 20.87 -21.07
C ALA A 14 -26.10 19.33 -20.99
N ALA A 15 -26.08 18.62 -22.13
CA ALA A 15 -26.02 17.17 -22.18
C ALA A 15 -24.59 16.59 -22.19
N LEU A 16 -23.55 17.44 -22.25
CA LEU A 16 -22.14 17.04 -22.33
C LEU A 16 -21.35 17.28 -21.05
N LEU A 17 -22.02 17.54 -19.92
CA LEU A 17 -21.36 17.47 -18.62
C LEU A 17 -21.32 15.99 -18.22
N PRO A 18 -20.18 15.29 -18.31
CA PRO A 18 -20.03 14.04 -17.59
C PRO A 18 -20.22 14.41 -16.12
N GLY A 19 -21.38 14.03 -15.58
CA GLY A 19 -21.61 13.99 -14.15
C GLY A 19 -20.56 13.05 -13.60
N ALA A 20 -19.41 13.60 -13.19
CA ALA A 20 -18.50 12.94 -12.30
C ALA A 20 -19.28 12.75 -11.01
N ALA A 21 -20.04 11.65 -10.95
CA ALA A 21 -20.58 11.15 -9.71
C ALA A 21 -19.36 11.04 -8.79
N ALA A 22 -19.25 11.97 -7.84
CA ALA A 22 -18.15 12.00 -6.90
C ALA A 22 -18.20 10.67 -6.15
N ALA A 23 -17.39 9.72 -6.60
CA ALA A 23 -17.35 8.39 -6.02
C ALA A 23 -17.00 8.58 -4.54
N GLN A 24 -17.94 8.23 -3.66
CA GLN A 24 -17.78 8.42 -2.22
C GLN A 24 -16.43 7.82 -1.81
N ALA A 25 -15.54 8.64 -1.26
CA ALA A 25 -14.21 8.19 -0.88
C ALA A 25 -14.33 7.02 0.10
N LYS A 26 -13.68 5.88 -0.22
CA LYS A 26 -13.77 4.67 0.60
C LYS A 26 -13.26 4.97 2.02
N GLN A 27 -14.08 4.66 3.02
CA GLN A 27 -13.70 4.83 4.43
C GLN A 27 -12.67 3.80 4.88
N THR A 28 -12.65 2.62 4.24
CA THR A 28 -11.69 1.55 4.53
C THR A 28 -11.13 0.98 3.23
N LEU A 29 -9.82 0.88 3.14
CA LEU A 29 -9.13 0.11 2.12
C LEU A 29 -8.78 -1.27 2.68
N ARG A 30 -9.11 -2.32 1.94
CA ARG A 30 -8.76 -3.69 2.27
C ARG A 30 -7.76 -4.20 1.24
N LEU A 31 -6.51 -4.31 1.65
CA LEU A 31 -5.40 -4.77 0.84
C LEU A 31 -5.15 -6.25 1.17
N ARG A 32 -4.92 -7.07 0.15
CA ARG A 32 -4.77 -8.52 0.31
C ARG A 32 -3.39 -8.93 -0.17
N PHE A 33 -2.67 -9.64 0.69
CA PHE A 33 -1.51 -10.43 0.30
C PHE A 33 -2.03 -11.82 -0.12
N PRO A 34 -1.88 -12.25 -1.38
CA PRO A 34 -2.33 -13.56 -1.85
C PRO A 34 -1.67 -14.71 -1.08
N ARG A 35 -2.20 -15.93 -1.23
CA ARG A 35 -1.58 -17.08 -0.57
C ARG A 35 -0.23 -17.39 -1.20
N VAL A 36 0.75 -17.70 -0.36
CA VAL A 36 2.07 -18.18 -0.75
C VAL A 36 2.38 -19.49 -0.05
N ASP A 37 3.01 -20.41 -0.76
CA ASP A 37 3.51 -21.67 -0.22
C ASP A 37 4.89 -21.47 0.41
N ILE A 38 5.07 -21.98 1.63
CA ILE A 38 6.28 -21.89 2.43
C ILE A 38 6.77 -23.33 2.62
N PRO A 39 7.85 -23.74 1.92
CA PRO A 39 8.39 -25.09 2.04
C PRO A 39 8.72 -25.48 3.49
N ALA A 40 8.79 -26.79 3.75
CA ALA A 40 9.16 -27.32 5.06
C ALA A 40 10.60 -26.92 5.42
N GLY A 41 10.83 -26.48 6.65
CA GLY A 41 12.15 -26.12 7.16
C GLY A 41 12.74 -24.83 6.59
N THR A 42 11.97 -24.00 5.88
CA THR A 42 12.48 -22.78 5.24
C THR A 42 11.86 -21.50 5.82
N SER A 43 12.47 -20.36 5.50
CA SER A 43 11.80 -19.06 5.50
C SER A 43 11.70 -18.54 4.08
N ILE A 44 10.64 -17.78 3.80
CA ILE A 44 10.50 -17.03 2.55
C ILE A 44 10.12 -15.60 2.87
N GLU A 45 10.69 -14.67 2.10
CA GLU A 45 10.27 -13.28 2.03
C GLU A 45 9.62 -13.05 0.67
N ALA A 46 8.43 -12.46 0.66
CA ALA A 46 7.65 -12.28 -0.54
C ALA A 46 6.88 -10.97 -0.55
N CYS A 47 6.72 -10.42 -1.74
CA CYS A 47 6.33 -9.04 -1.98
C CYS A 47 5.15 -8.97 -2.95
N VAL A 48 4.27 -8.00 -2.71
CA VAL A 48 3.09 -7.73 -3.56
C VAL A 48 2.91 -6.23 -3.71
N LEU A 49 2.82 -5.77 -4.96
CA LEU A 49 2.47 -4.40 -5.30
C LEU A 49 0.95 -4.27 -5.52
N ILE A 50 0.37 -3.23 -4.93
CA ILE A 50 -1.06 -2.96 -4.98
C ILE A 50 -1.26 -1.50 -5.39
N ARG A 51 -1.95 -1.30 -6.52
CA ARG A 51 -2.45 0.01 -6.95
C ARG A 51 -3.89 0.19 -6.47
N VAL A 52 -4.16 1.30 -5.79
CA VAL A 52 -5.52 1.71 -5.41
C VAL A 52 -5.89 2.94 -6.25
N PRO A 53 -6.85 2.84 -7.18
CA PRO A 53 -7.28 3.98 -7.98
C PRO A 53 -7.89 5.09 -7.11
N THR A 54 -7.30 6.28 -7.14
CA THR A 54 -7.78 7.49 -6.46
C THR A 54 -6.91 8.69 -6.85
N SER A 55 -7.53 9.81 -7.19
CA SER A 55 -6.82 11.08 -7.38
C SER A 55 -6.63 11.87 -6.08
N THR A 56 -7.20 11.39 -4.96
CA THR A 56 -7.17 12.09 -3.67
C THR A 56 -6.31 11.37 -2.65
N PRO A 57 -5.62 12.11 -1.75
CA PRO A 57 -4.89 11.50 -0.64
C PRO A 57 -5.78 10.68 0.31
N PHE A 58 -5.17 9.70 0.98
CA PHE A 58 -5.80 8.91 2.03
C PHE A 58 -5.22 9.26 3.40
N ASP A 59 -6.00 9.98 4.18
CA ASP A 59 -5.64 10.34 5.56
C ASP A 59 -5.89 9.14 6.47
N LEU A 60 -4.86 8.35 6.72
CA LEU A 60 -4.88 7.14 7.54
C LEU A 60 -4.97 7.51 9.02
N ALA A 61 -5.95 6.94 9.72
CA ALA A 61 -6.09 7.09 11.17
C ALA A 61 -5.77 5.80 11.93
N THR A 62 -6.21 4.65 11.40
CA THR A 62 -5.93 3.35 12.02
C THR A 62 -5.62 2.30 10.97
N TRP A 63 -4.81 1.32 11.34
CA TRP A 63 -4.52 0.17 10.50
C TRP A 63 -4.62 -1.13 11.29
N GLU A 64 -4.79 -2.22 10.55
CA GLU A 64 -4.77 -3.57 11.10
C GLU A 64 -4.13 -4.52 10.09
N ILE A 65 -3.14 -5.29 10.54
CA ILE A 65 -2.52 -6.38 9.79
C ILE A 65 -3.03 -7.69 10.37
N ARG A 66 -3.59 -8.54 9.52
CA ARG A 66 -4.03 -9.90 9.88
C ARG A 66 -3.23 -10.90 9.08
N ASN A 67 -2.29 -11.56 9.75
CA ASN A 67 -1.55 -12.66 9.18
C ASN A 67 -2.37 -13.94 9.34
N HIS A 68 -2.66 -14.58 8.22
CA HIS A 68 -3.35 -15.85 8.12
C HIS A 68 -2.33 -16.94 7.82
N GLY A 69 -2.42 -18.06 8.53
CA GLY A 69 -1.40 -19.10 8.45
C GLY A 69 -0.59 -19.31 9.73
N PRO A 70 -0.35 -18.32 10.62
CA PRO A 70 0.35 -18.56 11.86
C PRO A 70 -0.33 -19.66 12.69
N LYS A 71 0.39 -20.75 12.88
CA LYS A 71 0.02 -21.97 13.61
C LYS A 71 1.30 -22.52 14.25
N VAL A 72 1.20 -23.55 15.09
CA VAL A 72 2.39 -24.21 15.64
C VAL A 72 3.36 -24.56 14.50
N GLY A 73 4.58 -24.02 14.57
CA GLY A 73 5.64 -24.21 13.57
C GLY A 73 5.56 -23.33 12.31
N LEU A 74 4.54 -22.49 12.12
CA LEU A 74 4.51 -21.44 11.09
C LEU A 74 4.46 -20.06 11.76
N GLY A 75 5.57 -19.33 11.69
CA GLY A 75 5.73 -18.00 12.29
C GLY A 75 5.75 -16.89 11.24
N VAL A 76 5.31 -15.70 11.63
CA VAL A 76 5.60 -14.45 10.90
C VAL A 76 6.92 -13.93 11.44
N LEU A 77 7.92 -13.74 10.58
CA LEU A 77 9.16 -13.07 10.97
C LEU A 77 8.96 -11.56 10.94
N HIS A 78 8.42 -11.05 9.85
CA HIS A 78 7.91 -9.68 9.77
C HIS A 78 6.82 -9.54 8.71
N PHE A 79 6.05 -8.47 8.82
CA PHE A 79 5.12 -8.02 7.79
C PHE A 79 5.19 -6.50 7.73
N LEU A 80 5.68 -5.95 6.63
CA LEU A 80 5.94 -4.53 6.41
C LEU A 80 4.97 -3.98 5.36
N VAL A 81 4.50 -2.75 5.60
CA VAL A 81 3.57 -2.06 4.70
C VAL A 81 4.16 -0.71 4.35
N TYR A 82 4.48 -0.57 3.07
CA TYR A 82 5.06 0.64 2.52
C TYR A 82 4.05 1.37 1.65
N VAL A 83 4.06 2.69 1.71
CA VAL A 83 3.41 3.55 0.70
C VAL A 83 4.48 3.99 -0.28
N TYR A 84 4.19 3.89 -1.57
CA TYR A 84 5.04 4.38 -2.65
C TYR A 84 4.80 5.87 -2.87
N SER A 85 5.89 6.62 -3.06
CA SER A 85 5.96 8.06 -3.19
C SER A 85 6.75 8.53 -4.42
N GLY A 86 6.98 7.63 -5.38
CA GLY A 86 7.61 7.95 -6.66
C GLY A 86 6.61 8.43 -7.71
N GLU A 87 6.98 8.38 -8.99
CA GLU A 87 6.22 8.98 -10.10
C GLU A 87 5.76 7.97 -11.19
N HIS A 88 6.03 6.69 -10.99
CA HIS A 88 5.86 5.62 -11.96
C HIS A 88 4.80 4.58 -11.53
N LEU A 89 3.67 5.03 -10.94
CA LEU A 89 2.62 4.12 -10.46
C LEU A 89 2.02 3.24 -11.57
N GLY A 90 2.09 3.68 -12.83
CA GLY A 90 1.64 2.91 -13.99
C GLY A 90 2.31 1.54 -14.09
N GLU A 91 3.59 1.45 -13.70
CA GLU A 91 4.41 0.24 -13.80
C GLU A 91 4.03 -0.83 -12.77
N PHE A 92 3.28 -0.48 -11.71
CA PHE A 92 2.72 -1.48 -10.77
C PHE A 92 1.81 -2.50 -11.48
N THR A 93 1.25 -2.14 -12.65
CA THR A 93 0.38 -3.05 -13.41
C THR A 93 1.12 -4.26 -13.97
N ALA A 94 2.43 -4.16 -14.23
CA ALA A 94 3.23 -5.28 -14.72
C ALA A 94 3.29 -6.44 -13.72
N ASP A 95 3.23 -6.12 -12.42
CA ASP A 95 3.28 -7.09 -11.32
C ASP A 95 1.95 -7.25 -10.58
N ALA A 96 0.87 -6.67 -11.11
CA ALA A 96 -0.42 -6.67 -10.45
C ALA A 96 -0.93 -8.09 -10.15
N GLY A 97 -1.15 -8.37 -8.87
CA GLY A 97 -1.65 -9.67 -8.40
C GLY A 97 -0.59 -10.78 -8.33
N ARG A 98 0.66 -10.52 -8.69
CA ARG A 98 1.76 -11.46 -8.54
C ARG A 98 2.33 -11.37 -7.12
N VAL A 99 2.67 -12.53 -6.55
CA VAL A 99 3.51 -12.65 -5.36
C VAL A 99 4.92 -12.93 -5.87
N VAL A 100 5.87 -12.07 -5.56
CA VAL A 100 7.27 -12.23 -5.96
C VAL A 100 8.08 -12.56 -4.71
N GLN A 101 8.78 -13.70 -4.69
CA GLN A 101 9.78 -13.94 -3.65
C GLN A 101 10.97 -13.04 -3.93
N SER A 102 11.22 -12.08 -3.05
CA SER A 102 12.24 -11.05 -3.23
C SER A 102 12.69 -10.57 -1.86
N ARG A 103 14.01 -10.57 -1.64
CA ARG A 103 14.58 -10.10 -0.38
C ARG A 103 14.56 -8.57 -0.35
N GLY A 104 14.00 -7.97 0.69
CA GLY A 104 13.80 -6.52 0.81
C GLY A 104 12.88 -5.92 -0.25
N CYS A 105 12.13 -6.76 -0.98
CA CYS A 105 11.29 -6.34 -2.10
C CYS A 105 12.02 -5.44 -3.10
N LEU A 106 13.22 -5.86 -3.52
CA LEU A 106 14.10 -5.13 -4.42
C LEU A 106 13.98 -5.58 -5.89
N ASP A 107 13.30 -6.69 -6.17
CA ASP A 107 13.25 -7.32 -7.51
C ASP A 107 11.95 -7.06 -8.29
N LEU A 108 11.08 -6.16 -7.81
CA LEU A 108 9.78 -5.84 -8.39
C LEU A 108 9.46 -4.34 -8.41
N GLY A 109 8.56 -3.93 -9.31
CA GLY A 109 8.08 -2.55 -9.40
C GLY A 109 8.96 -1.61 -10.22
N PRO A 110 8.69 -0.29 -10.14
CA PRO A 110 9.33 0.70 -10.99
C PRO A 110 10.82 0.92 -10.66
N ALA A 111 11.51 1.66 -11.52
CA ALA A 111 12.91 2.02 -11.30
C ALA A 111 13.11 2.82 -9.99
N ASP A 112 12.14 3.65 -9.61
CA ASP A 112 12.14 4.47 -8.41
C ASP A 112 11.44 3.78 -7.21
N ARG A 113 11.39 2.43 -7.18
CA ARG A 113 10.72 1.65 -6.11
C ARG A 113 11.14 2.02 -4.68
N ASP A 114 12.36 2.52 -4.50
CA ASP A 114 12.90 2.95 -3.21
C ASP A 114 12.36 4.31 -2.74
N HIS A 115 11.60 5.00 -3.59
CA HIS A 115 10.71 6.07 -3.20
C HIS A 115 9.49 5.45 -2.52
N ARG A 116 9.73 4.88 -1.35
CA ARG A 116 8.74 4.23 -0.51
C ARG A 116 9.00 4.57 0.95
N GLN A 117 7.94 4.50 1.72
CA GLN A 117 7.97 4.83 3.13
C GLN A 117 7.20 3.79 3.93
N LEU A 118 7.88 3.20 4.92
CA LEU A 118 7.25 2.29 5.87
C LEU A 118 6.26 3.07 6.72
N PHE A 119 5.06 2.54 6.92
CA PHE A 119 4.08 3.13 7.82
C PHE A 119 3.37 2.15 8.75
N ALA A 120 3.45 0.84 8.47
CA ALA A 120 2.99 -0.19 9.38
C ALA A 120 3.91 -1.41 9.34
N THR A 121 4.14 -2.02 10.50
CA THR A 121 4.94 -3.23 10.66
C THR A 121 4.29 -4.16 11.68
N GLY A 122 4.60 -5.46 11.62
CA GLY A 122 4.16 -6.42 12.62
C GLY A 122 4.73 -7.83 12.43
N ALA A 123 5.10 -8.48 13.54
CA ALA A 123 5.58 -9.87 13.56
C ALA A 123 4.60 -10.83 14.25
N MET A 124 3.32 -10.45 14.37
CA MET A 124 2.29 -11.18 15.10
C MET A 124 1.13 -11.62 14.20
N PRO A 125 0.33 -12.64 14.58
CA PRO A 125 -0.86 -13.04 13.83
C PRO A 125 -1.85 -11.89 13.58
N ARG A 126 -1.90 -10.94 14.51
CA ARG A 126 -2.72 -9.74 14.40
C ARG A 126 -1.99 -8.55 14.99
N VAL A 127 -1.89 -7.46 14.23
CA VAL A 127 -1.36 -6.19 14.69
C VAL A 127 -2.37 -5.09 14.41
N ARG A 128 -2.55 -4.18 15.36
CA ARG A 128 -3.38 -2.99 15.21
C ARG A 128 -2.56 -1.77 15.56
N GLY A 129 -2.74 -0.70 14.81
CA GLY A 129 -2.19 0.60 15.17
C GLY A 129 -3.19 1.71 14.92
N ALA A 130 -2.99 2.80 15.65
CA ALA A 130 -3.83 3.98 15.61
C ALA A 130 -2.95 5.21 15.83
N LEU A 131 -3.27 6.29 15.12
CA LEU A 131 -2.72 7.60 15.42
C LEU A 131 -3.52 8.28 16.53
N PRO A 132 -2.93 9.25 17.24
CA PRO A 132 -3.65 10.04 18.23
C PRO A 132 -4.91 10.72 17.64
N PRO A 133 -5.93 10.99 18.46
CA PRO A 133 -7.09 11.76 18.02
C PRO A 133 -6.68 13.08 17.35
N GLY A 134 -7.32 13.40 16.22
CA GLY A 134 -7.01 14.62 15.46
C GLY A 134 -5.77 14.54 14.56
N VAL A 135 -5.04 13.42 14.58
CA VAL A 135 -3.85 13.19 13.76
C VAL A 135 -4.13 12.15 12.67
N ALA A 136 -3.64 12.40 11.46
CA ALA A 136 -3.65 11.42 10.37
C ALA A 136 -2.26 11.31 9.73
N LEU A 137 -1.93 10.13 9.18
CA LEU A 137 -0.80 9.97 8.28
C LEU A 137 -1.36 10.12 6.86
N ARG A 138 -0.83 11.06 6.09
CA ARG A 138 -1.29 11.29 4.73
C ARG A 138 -0.59 10.35 3.76
N LEU A 139 -1.33 9.41 3.20
CA LEU A 139 -0.89 8.60 2.08
C LEU A 139 -1.19 9.38 0.79
N ALA A 140 -0.17 9.92 0.15
CA ALA A 140 -0.32 10.74 -1.05
C ALA A 140 -0.70 9.87 -2.26
N ALA A 141 -1.62 10.37 -3.08
CA ALA A 141 -1.81 9.83 -4.41
C ALA A 141 -0.67 10.33 -5.31
N VAL A 142 -0.12 9.42 -6.11
CA VAL A 142 1.01 9.65 -7.00
C VAL A 142 0.58 9.47 -8.46
N PRO A 143 1.29 10.06 -9.43
CA PRO A 143 0.91 9.95 -10.83
C PRO A 143 1.25 8.57 -11.40
N ALA A 144 0.56 8.20 -12.49
CA ALA A 144 0.85 6.98 -13.23
C ALA A 144 2.17 7.06 -14.00
N ALA A 145 2.57 8.26 -14.43
CA ALA A 145 3.80 8.54 -15.13
C ALA A 145 4.37 9.91 -14.69
N PRO A 146 5.69 10.15 -14.83
CA PRO A 146 6.33 11.41 -14.45
C PRO A 146 5.62 12.66 -14.97
N GLY A 147 5.47 13.66 -14.11
CA GLY A 147 4.78 14.92 -14.42
C GLY A 147 3.27 14.83 -14.62
N GLY A 148 2.66 13.64 -14.49
CA GLY A 148 1.22 13.45 -14.60
C GLY A 148 0.42 13.94 -13.39
N PRO A 149 -0.93 13.98 -13.48
CA PRO A 149 -1.77 14.23 -12.32
C PRO A 149 -1.79 13.01 -11.37
N PRO A 150 -2.11 13.19 -10.07
CA PRO A 150 -2.31 12.08 -9.14
C PRO A 150 -3.36 11.09 -9.65
N ASP A 151 -3.02 9.80 -9.65
CA ASP A 151 -3.82 8.74 -10.24
C ASP A 151 -4.18 7.62 -9.26
N GLY A 152 -3.31 7.34 -8.28
CA GLY A 152 -3.59 6.33 -7.28
C GLY A 152 -2.63 6.29 -6.11
N LEU A 153 -2.90 5.39 -5.17
CA LEU A 153 -1.96 5.01 -4.12
C LEU A 153 -1.22 3.75 -4.59
N GLY A 154 0.11 3.78 -4.51
CA GLY A 154 0.93 2.58 -4.57
C GLY A 154 1.19 2.05 -3.17
N VAL A 155 0.89 0.79 -2.92
CA VAL A 155 1.20 0.11 -1.66
C VAL A 155 2.01 -1.14 -1.95
N LEU A 156 3.14 -1.29 -1.26
CA LEU A 156 3.92 -2.51 -1.25
C LEU A 156 3.65 -3.25 0.07
N LEU A 157 3.25 -4.51 -0.05
CA LEU A 157 3.17 -5.44 1.07
C LEU A 157 4.38 -6.37 1.00
N ASP A 158 5.08 -6.47 2.11
CA ASP A 158 6.25 -7.31 2.29
C ASP A 158 5.99 -8.24 3.48
N GLY A 159 6.08 -9.54 3.24
CA GLY A 159 5.82 -10.55 4.25
C GLY A 159 6.92 -11.60 4.26
N GLU A 160 7.48 -11.81 5.45
CA GLU A 160 8.42 -12.89 5.73
C GLU A 160 7.82 -13.87 6.73
N TRP A 161 7.85 -15.15 6.38
CA TRP A 161 7.36 -16.24 7.21
C TRP A 161 8.38 -17.35 7.33
N SER A 162 8.41 -18.01 8.48
CA SER A 162 9.23 -19.20 8.73
C SER A 162 8.34 -20.42 8.97
N ASN A 163 8.66 -21.53 8.32
CA ASN A 163 7.98 -22.80 8.48
C ASN A 163 8.94 -23.85 9.05
N ARG A 164 8.87 -24.07 10.36
CA ARG A 164 9.62 -25.09 11.10
C ARG A 164 8.94 -26.46 11.12
N THR A 165 7.86 -26.65 10.35
CA THR A 165 7.19 -27.95 10.25
C THR A 165 7.81 -28.82 9.15
N THR A 166 7.43 -30.09 9.13
CA THR A 166 7.87 -31.08 8.11
C THR A 166 7.09 -31.04 6.80
N HIS A 167 6.10 -30.15 6.68
CA HIS A 167 5.23 -30.05 5.50
C HIS A 167 5.20 -28.62 4.97
N THR A 168 5.00 -28.45 3.66
CA THR A 168 4.70 -27.14 3.08
C THR A 168 3.46 -26.54 3.75
N ARG A 169 3.56 -25.28 4.14
CA ARG A 169 2.47 -24.50 4.71
C ARG A 169 2.11 -23.33 3.82
N ARG A 170 0.95 -22.73 4.08
CA ARG A 170 0.49 -21.54 3.36
C ARG A 170 0.34 -20.38 4.31
N ALA A 171 0.85 -19.23 3.90
CA ALA A 171 0.57 -17.96 4.56
C ALA A 171 -0.17 -17.02 3.60
N SER A 172 -0.92 -16.10 4.18
CA SER A 172 -1.47 -14.94 3.49
C SER A 172 -1.72 -13.83 4.50
N ALA A 173 -2.06 -12.64 4.04
CA ALA A 173 -2.39 -11.55 4.95
C ALA A 173 -3.48 -10.63 4.39
N VAL A 174 -4.12 -9.91 5.31
CA VAL A 174 -5.03 -8.81 4.98
C VAL A 174 -4.62 -7.59 5.78
N VAL A 175 -4.42 -6.48 5.08
CA VAL A 175 -4.22 -5.16 5.68
C VAL A 175 -5.50 -4.34 5.53
N LEU A 176 -5.98 -3.80 6.64
CA LEU A 176 -7.13 -2.90 6.68
C LEU A 176 -6.62 -1.51 7.04
N LEU A 177 -6.81 -0.56 6.14
CA LEU A 177 -6.49 0.85 6.33
C LEU A 177 -7.78 1.62 6.51
N ARG A 178 -7.95 2.32 7.63
CA ARG A 178 -9.17 3.10 7.90
C ARG A 178 -8.85 4.58 7.88
N ARG A 179 -9.63 5.31 7.08
CA ARG A 179 -9.51 6.76 6.93
C ARG A 179 -9.92 7.45 8.23
N ALA A 180 -9.29 8.60 8.50
CA ALA A 180 -9.80 9.53 9.50
C ALA A 180 -11.24 9.95 9.16
N ARG A 181 -12.01 10.34 10.19
CA ARG A 181 -13.36 10.84 9.95
C ARG A 181 -13.28 12.21 9.26
N PRO A 182 -14.21 12.55 8.35
CA PRO A 182 -14.22 13.86 7.71
C PRO A 182 -14.16 15.01 8.73
N ARG A 183 -13.35 16.03 8.44
CA ARG A 183 -13.18 17.24 9.28
C ARG A 183 -12.70 16.99 10.72
N THR A 184 -12.16 15.80 11.01
CA THR A 184 -11.60 15.50 12.34
C THR A 184 -10.08 15.65 12.41
N VAL A 185 -9.40 15.76 11.27
CA VAL A 185 -7.94 15.86 11.20
C VAL A 185 -7.54 17.32 11.36
N GLY A 186 -6.81 17.63 12.43
CA GLY A 186 -6.17 18.93 12.67
C GLY A 186 -4.67 18.92 12.42
N ARG A 187 -4.02 17.74 12.40
CA ARG A 187 -2.57 17.60 12.20
C ARG A 187 -2.24 16.41 11.31
N ILE A 188 -1.21 16.56 10.48
CA ILE A 188 -0.65 15.48 9.68
C ILE A 188 0.64 15.00 10.33
N ALA A 189 0.69 13.71 10.62
CA ALA A 189 1.91 13.06 11.08
C ALA A 189 2.93 13.09 9.94
N GLN A 190 4.10 13.62 10.23
CA GLN A 190 5.27 13.45 9.38
C GLN A 190 5.93 12.13 9.74
N PRO A 191 6.36 11.33 8.76
CA PRO A 191 7.19 10.17 9.02
C PRO A 191 8.50 10.65 9.64
N ILE A 192 8.77 10.25 10.87
CA ILE A 192 10.09 10.42 11.47
C ILE A 192 10.78 9.07 11.31
N PHE A 193 11.40 8.86 10.15
CA PHE A 193 12.35 7.77 10.00
C PHE A 193 13.62 8.33 9.40
N GLU A 194 14.68 8.22 10.18
CA GLU A 194 16.04 8.28 9.70
C GLU A 194 16.21 7.17 8.65
N ARG A 195 16.62 7.53 7.43
CA ARG A 195 17.12 6.56 6.45
C ARG A 195 18.57 6.22 6.82
N SER A 196 18.81 5.72 8.02
CA SER A 196 20.13 5.25 8.46
C SER A 196 20.19 3.73 8.29
N ALA A 197 20.47 3.29 7.06
CA ALA A 197 21.15 2.02 6.86
C ALA A 197 22.60 2.37 6.55
N GLU A 198 23.47 2.18 7.54
CA GLU A 198 24.89 2.51 7.38
C GLU A 198 25.55 1.42 6.54
N LEU A 199 25.89 1.75 5.29
CA LEU A 199 26.61 0.85 4.37
C LEU A 199 28.00 0.48 4.91
N GLY A 200 28.58 1.31 5.78
CA GLY A 200 29.90 1.10 6.39
C GLY A 200 29.90 0.31 7.70
N LEU A 201 28.78 -0.28 8.14
CA LEU A 201 28.77 -1.07 9.38
C LEU A 201 29.47 -2.43 9.16
N GLU A 202 30.76 -2.48 9.44
CA GLU A 202 31.53 -3.72 9.51
C GLU A 202 31.27 -4.41 10.85
N VAL A 203 30.67 -5.61 10.83
CA VAL A 203 30.51 -6.48 12.00
C VAL A 203 31.50 -7.64 11.88
N PRO A 204 32.56 -7.70 12.73
CA PRO A 204 33.54 -8.78 12.69
C PRO A 204 32.89 -10.15 12.99
N PRO A 205 33.31 -11.23 12.30
CA PRO A 205 32.84 -12.58 12.62
C PRO A 205 33.08 -12.94 14.09
N GLY A 206 32.08 -13.53 14.75
CA GLY A 206 32.20 -14.01 16.13
C GLY A 206 31.89 -12.97 17.22
N THR A 207 31.39 -11.79 16.86
CA THR A 207 30.89 -10.79 17.81
C THR A 207 29.35 -10.72 17.75
N VAL A 208 28.69 -11.24 18.78
CA VAL A 208 27.23 -11.11 19.04
C VAL A 208 26.97 -11.08 20.54
#